data_AF-A0A7C5VIR2-F1
#
_entry.id   AF-A0A7C5VIR2-F1
#
_cell.length_a   1.000
_cell.length_b   1.000
_cell.length_c   1.000
_cell.angle_alpha   90.00
_cell.angle_beta   90.00
_cell.angle_gamma   90.00
#
_symmetry.space_group_name_H-M   'P 1'
#
loop_
_entity.id
_entity.type
_entity.pdbx_description
1 polymer ?
#
loop_
_entity_poly.entity_id
_entity_poly.type
_entity_poly.pdbx_seq_one_letter_code
_entity_poly.pdbx_strand_id
1 'polypeptide(L)' 'MNGEVTIIDVNGRAVLNAVTNERTLNVHLSSGVYIVRYNRFVKRICVF' A
#
# COMPACT_ATOMS: atom_id res chain seq x y z
N MET A 1 -0.98 10.27 -15.63
CA MET A 1 0.15 9.48 -15.10
C MET A 1 -0.47 8.44 -14.18
N ASN A 2 -0.41 7.18 -14.56
CA ASN A 2 -0.84 6.11 -13.68
C ASN A 2 0.19 5.99 -12.53
N GLY A 3 -0.28 5.78 -11.31
CA GLY A 3 0.54 5.50 -10.15
C GLY A 3 0.49 4.03 -9.77
N GLU A 4 1.65 3.43 -9.54
CA GLU A 4 1.78 2.06 -9.05
C GLU A 4 1.76 2.07 -7.52
N VAL A 5 0.88 1.26 -6.94
CA VAL A 5 0.72 1.09 -5.49
C VAL A 5 1.02 -0.36 -5.14
N THR A 6 1.93 -0.57 -4.20
CA THR A 6 2.17 -1.88 -3.57
C THR A 6 2.04 -1.75 -2.05
N ILE A 7 1.25 -2.63 -1.43
CA ILE A 7 1.15 -2.72 0.04
C ILE A 7 1.74 -4.05 0.46
N ILE A 8 2.66 -4.02 1.42
CA ILE A 8 3.41 -5.18 1.90
C ILE A 8 3.18 -5.31 3.40
N ASP A 9 2.86 -6.50 3.88
CA ASP A 9 2.74 -6.79 5.32
C ASP A 9 4.13 -6.91 5.99
N VAL A 10 4.14 -7.06 7.33
CA VAL A 10 5.38 -7.26 8.10
C VAL A 10 6.17 -8.51 7.71
N ASN A 11 5.53 -9.50 7.10
CA ASN A 11 6.16 -10.74 6.68
C ASN A 11 6.73 -10.64 5.26
N GLY A 12 6.67 -9.46 4.63
CA GLY A 12 7.14 -9.23 3.27
C GLY A 12 6.15 -9.69 2.18
N ARG A 13 4.92 -10.05 2.54
CA ARG A 13 3.90 -10.49 1.57
C ARG A 13 3.19 -9.29 0.97
N ALA A 14 3.06 -9.28 -0.36
CA ALA A 14 2.25 -8.29 -1.05
C ALA A 14 0.76 -8.53 -0.75
N VAL A 15 0.13 -7.58 -0.07
CA VAL A 15 -1.30 -7.56 0.25
C VAL A 15 -2.10 -6.91 -0.87
N LEU A 16 -1.49 -5.94 -1.54
CA LEU A 16 -2.08 -5.27 -2.70
C LEU A 16 -0.97 -4.93 -3.70
N ASN A 17 -1.28 -5.13 -4.98
CA ASN A 17 -0.52 -4.59 -6.09
C ASN A 17 -1.49 -4.04 -7.12
N ALA A 18 -1.49 -2.72 -7.32
CA ALA A 18 -2.48 -2.04 -8.15
C ALA A 18 -1.85 -0.90 -8.94
N VAL A 19 -2.38 -0.66 -10.13
CA VAL A 19 -2.11 0.54 -10.93
C VAL A 19 -3.35 1.40 -10.87
N THR A 20 -3.23 2.63 -10.35
CA THR A 20 -4.35 3.54 -10.20
C THR A 20 -4.08 4.89 -10.85
N ASN A 21 -5.11 5.49 -11.45
CA ASN A 21 -5.09 6.89 -11.88
C ASN A 21 -5.73 7.82 -10.85
N GLU A 22 -6.24 7.26 -9.77
CA GLU A 22 -6.92 8.00 -8.72
C GLU A 22 -5.93 8.58 -7.72
N ARG A 23 -6.27 9.76 -7.19
CA ARG A 23 -5.46 10.44 -6.17
C ARG A 23 -5.57 9.77 -4.80
N THR A 24 -6.60 8.97 -4.59
CA THR A 24 -6.90 8.29 -3.33
C THR A 24 -7.20 6.83 -3.62
N LEU A 25 -6.71 5.93 -2.76
CA LEU A 25 -6.98 4.51 -2.83
C LEU A 25 -7.50 4.06 -1.46
N ASN A 26 -8.69 3.47 -1.43
CA ASN A 26 -9.26 2.90 -0.21
C ASN A 26 -8.93 1.41 -0.15
N VAL A 27 -8.29 0.99 0.93
CA VAL A 27 -7.89 -0.40 1.14
C VAL A 27 -8.32 -0.85 2.53
N HIS A 28 -9.04 -1.96 2.60
CA HIS A 28 -9.32 -2.62 3.86
C HIS A 28 -8.13 -3.50 4.24
N LEU A 29 -7.52 -3.19 5.38
CA LEU A 29 -6.40 -3.93 5.95
C LEU A 29 -6.82 -4.45 7.32
N SER A 30 -6.35 -5.65 7.66
CA SER A 30 -6.44 -6.15 9.03
C SER A 30 -5.55 -5.32 9.96
N SER A 31 -5.76 -5.47 11.28
CA SER A 31 -4.86 -4.89 12.28
C SER A 31 -3.42 -5.37 12.05
N GLY A 32 -2.46 -4.47 12.02
CA GLY A 32 -1.08 -4.79 11.69
C GLY A 32 -0.26 -3.60 11.18
N VAL A 33 0.98 -3.90 10.77
CA VAL A 33 1.91 -2.91 10.22
C VAL A 33 2.14 -3.21 8.74
N TYR A 34 2.14 -2.16 7.93
CA TYR A 34 2.29 -2.29 6.49
C TYR A 34 3.29 -1.26 5.93
N ILE A 35 3.95 -1.65 4.84
CA ILE A 35 4.73 -0.75 4.00
C ILE A 35 3.92 -0.48 2.74
N VAL A 36 3.59 0.79 2.51
CA VAL A 36 2.93 1.27 1.30
C VAL A 36 3.98 1.91 0.40
N ARG A 37 4.11 1.40 -0.82
CA ARG A 37 4.92 1.98 -1.88
C ARG A 37 3.99 2.59 -2.91
N TYR A 38 4.16 3.87 -3.21
CA TYR A 38 3.44 4.58 -4.27
C TYR A 38 4.44 5.25 -5.21
N ASN A 39 4.60 4.72 -6.42
CA ASN A 39 5.68 5.11 -7.33
C ASN A 39 7.04 5.11 -6.61
N ARG A 40 7.65 6.28 -6.40
CA ARG A 40 8.94 6.45 -5.69
C ARG A 40 8.80 6.73 -4.20
N PHE A 41 7.57 6.89 -3.69
CA PHE A 41 7.30 7.16 -2.29
C PHE A 41 7.12 5.86 -1.51
N VAL A 42 7.67 5.82 -0.30
CA VAL A 42 7.50 4.69 0.62
C VAL A 42 7.04 5.23 1.98
N LYS A 43 5.99 4.63 2.53
CA LYS A 43 5.43 5.00 3.83
C LYS A 43 5.15 3.76 4.66
N ARG A 44 5.44 3.82 5.95
CA ARG A 44 5.00 2.82 6.93
C ARG A 44 3.69 3.26 7.56
N ILE A 45 2.73 2.36 7.70
CA ILE A 45 1.47 2.58 8.38
C ILE A 45 1.23 1.50 9.43
N CYS A 46 0.56 1.86 10.52
CA CYS A 46 0.06 0.94 11.54
C CYS A 46 -1.46 1.06 11.56
N VAL A 47 -2.15 -0.07 11.44
CA VAL A 47 -3.60 -0.20 11.49
C VAL A 47 -3.93 -0.93 12.80
N PHE A 48 -4.85 -0.39 13.59
CA PHE A 48 -5.23 -0.93 14.90
C PHE A 48 -6.67 -1.40 14.87
#